data_AF-A0A5C6TF66-F1
#
_entry.id   AF-A0A5C6TF66-F1
#
_cell.length_a   1.000
_cell.length_b   1.000
_cell.length_c   1.000
_cell.angle_alpha   90.00
_cell.angle_beta   90.00
_cell.angle_gamma   90.00
#
_symmetry.space_group_name_H-M   'P 1'
#
loop_
_entity.id
_entity.type
_entity.pdbx_description
1 polymer ?
#
loop_
_entity_poly.entity_id
_entity_poly.type
_entity_poly.pdbx_seq_one_letter_code
_entity_poly.pdbx_strand_id
1 'polypeptide(L)'
;MAPTKESSRAGIHLPKGFQYDEVNFDPTPPPPRDEPDPPLGILDSFTGSWTGPGFNTIFRPNSVSPTTTTFTNPVLPAPPSPPNVSVLELNLTQEDMVFSQPLGKVPNRGLEQQNDIIINGVTYLQTVNDVTNTATGKADGTKTGIHTETGFWLNVPPTKNNPVEGNTLVRLGSIPHGTTINAQGKPPNVTQGAPDIGPRPITPFVIGDKGNTQVKPSQTASLNNTARLPQDLTLFIQQGTITQAILDNPIQILLDINSQLNITETSTFTVSTQFDPTPGGGTANIAFLVGASSQGPNANAVQMDSTFWVETIKSEITVQNYTPGKPLLLQPAYKQGQAKTPPPLPTFSVTPPGPVTGPKTIPVTYTQIQYSQTVFLNFNGLTWPHLSLATLVPSQPIEVDYPSS
;
A
#
# COMPACT_ATOMS: atom_id res chain seq x y z
N MET A 1 -6.19 35.83 -22.02
CA MET A 1 -5.57 34.49 -21.99
C MET A 1 -6.41 33.64 -21.07
N ALA A 2 -7.03 32.58 -21.59
CA ALA A 2 -7.71 31.61 -20.75
C ALA A 2 -6.67 30.93 -19.85
N PRO A 3 -6.97 30.65 -18.56
CA PRO A 3 -6.10 29.81 -17.77
C PRO A 3 -6.07 28.44 -18.45
N THR A 4 -4.87 28.05 -18.90
CA THR A 4 -4.61 26.66 -19.25
C THR A 4 -5.04 25.83 -18.04
N LYS A 5 -5.99 24.92 -18.24
CA LYS A 5 -6.25 23.83 -17.29
C LYS A 5 -4.93 23.08 -17.14
N GLU A 6 -4.09 23.50 -16.18
CA GLU A 6 -3.25 22.56 -15.50
C GLU A 6 -4.24 21.52 -14.96
N SER A 7 -4.18 20.32 -15.52
CA SER A 7 -4.69 19.15 -14.84
C SER A 7 -4.06 19.20 -13.45
N SER A 8 -4.85 19.60 -12.44
CA SER A 8 -4.36 19.72 -11.06
C SER A 8 -3.86 18.34 -10.68
N ARG A 9 -2.55 18.15 -10.73
CA ARG A 9 -1.91 16.88 -10.37
C ARG A 9 -2.32 16.59 -8.93
N ALA A 10 -2.76 15.36 -8.63
CA ALA A 10 -3.08 14.99 -7.26
C ALA A 10 -1.81 15.13 -6.42
N GLY A 11 -1.85 16.04 -5.45
CA GLY A 11 -0.70 16.46 -4.65
C GLY A 11 -1.15 16.82 -3.24
N ILE A 12 -0.30 16.53 -2.26
CA ILE A 12 -0.46 17.03 -0.89
C ILE A 12 0.56 18.14 -0.70
N HIS A 13 0.06 19.35 -0.49
CA HIS A 13 0.91 20.53 -0.39
C HIS A 13 0.74 21.17 0.98
N LEU A 14 1.85 21.29 1.71
CA LEU A 14 1.94 22.21 2.82
C LEU A 14 1.91 23.64 2.28
N PRO A 15 1.34 24.61 3.02
CA PRO A 15 1.39 26.01 2.63
C PRO A 15 2.83 26.47 2.38
N LYS A 16 3.02 27.36 1.42
CA LYS A 16 4.35 27.93 1.14
C LYS A 16 4.90 28.58 2.42
N GLY A 17 6.10 28.18 2.84
CA GLY A 17 6.76 28.69 4.04
C GLY A 17 6.26 28.06 5.35
N PHE A 18 5.38 27.06 5.30
CA PHE A 18 5.07 26.26 6.48
C PHE A 18 6.33 25.50 6.93
N GLN A 19 6.67 25.65 8.19
CA GLN A 19 7.75 24.94 8.86
C GLN A 19 7.38 24.77 10.34
N TYR A 20 7.80 23.66 10.93
CA TYR A 20 7.75 23.52 12.38
C TYR A 20 8.91 24.31 13.00
N ASP A 21 8.59 25.11 14.00
CA ASP A 21 9.60 25.82 14.79
C ASP A 21 9.10 26.03 16.22
N GLU A 22 10.01 26.39 17.11
CA GLU A 22 9.65 26.89 18.43
C GLU A 22 8.86 28.19 18.28
N VAL A 23 7.73 28.27 19.00
CA VAL A 23 6.97 29.52 19.05
C VAL A 23 7.83 30.56 19.76
N ASN A 24 8.36 31.51 18.99
CA ASN A 24 9.16 32.59 19.54
C ASN A 24 8.25 33.64 20.19
N PHE A 25 8.34 33.75 21.52
CA PHE A 25 7.69 34.82 22.28
C PHE A 25 8.60 36.03 22.49
N ASP A 26 9.87 35.96 22.05
CA ASP A 26 10.78 37.10 22.00
C ASP A 26 10.41 38.01 20.81
N PRO A 27 10.30 39.33 21.01
CA PRO A 27 10.06 40.27 19.91
C PRO A 27 11.21 40.33 18.89
N THR A 28 12.40 39.80 19.22
CA THR A 28 13.53 39.71 18.30
C THR A 28 13.43 38.44 17.45
N PRO A 29 13.63 38.52 16.11
CA PRO A 29 13.66 37.34 15.26
C PRO A 29 14.75 36.38 15.74
N PRO A 30 14.48 35.07 15.85
CA PRO A 30 15.52 34.12 16.19
C PRO A 30 16.59 34.17 15.08
N PRO A 31 17.88 33.98 15.43
CA PRO A 31 18.91 33.85 14.41
C PRO A 31 18.53 32.71 13.45
N PRO A 32 18.87 32.83 12.15
CA PRO A 32 18.65 31.74 11.20
C PRO A 32 19.26 30.45 11.74
N ARG A 33 18.46 29.37 11.81
CA ARG A 33 18.96 28.06 12.19
C ARG A 33 19.66 27.45 10.97
N ASP A 34 20.99 27.45 10.99
CA ASP A 34 21.83 26.78 9.97
C ASP A 34 21.86 25.25 10.12
N GLU A 35 21.21 24.69 11.15
CA GLU A 35 21.21 23.24 11.38
C GLU A 35 20.33 22.50 10.35
N PRO A 36 20.80 21.38 9.79
CA PRO A 36 20.02 20.58 8.85
C PRO A 36 18.80 19.93 9.50
N ASP A 37 17.81 19.55 8.69
CA ASP A 37 16.67 18.76 9.15
C ASP A 37 17.11 17.35 9.58
N PRO A 38 16.39 16.70 10.53
CA PRO A 38 16.62 15.30 10.84
C PRO A 38 16.45 14.43 9.59
N PRO A 39 17.23 13.35 9.45
CA PRO A 39 17.16 12.50 8.26
C PRO A 39 15.79 11.82 8.14
N LEU A 40 15.28 11.66 6.92
CA LEU A 40 14.08 10.87 6.64
C LEU A 40 14.36 9.36 6.58
N GLY A 41 15.61 8.97 6.32
CA GLY A 41 15.97 7.57 6.14
C GLY A 41 15.26 7.00 4.92
N ILE A 42 14.63 5.83 5.06
CA ILE A 42 13.91 5.21 3.94
C ILE A 42 12.73 6.04 3.42
N LEU A 43 12.21 6.96 4.25
CA LEU A 43 11.11 7.84 3.85
C LEU A 43 11.53 8.87 2.79
N ASP A 44 12.82 9.03 2.49
CA ASP A 44 13.28 9.81 1.33
C ASP A 44 12.76 9.22 0.00
N SER A 45 12.46 7.92 -0.04
CA SER A 45 11.82 7.28 -1.21
C SER A 45 10.31 7.53 -1.29
N PHE A 46 9.69 8.09 -0.25
CA PHE A 46 8.24 8.28 -0.13
C PHE A 46 7.90 9.71 -0.53
N THR A 47 8.15 10.04 -1.80
CA THR A 47 7.97 11.38 -2.35
C THR A 47 7.17 11.34 -3.64
N GLY A 48 6.42 12.41 -3.92
CA GLY A 48 5.60 12.53 -5.12
C GLY A 48 4.40 11.59 -5.14
N SER A 49 3.98 11.20 -6.34
CA SER A 49 2.74 10.45 -6.58
C SER A 49 3.06 9.10 -7.24
N TRP A 50 2.47 8.04 -6.70
CA TRP A 50 2.66 6.65 -7.07
C TRP A 50 1.33 6.05 -7.49
N THR A 51 1.37 5.10 -8.43
CA THR A 51 0.17 4.41 -8.90
C THR A 51 0.48 2.97 -9.25
N GLY A 52 -0.50 2.09 -9.15
CA GLY A 52 -0.34 0.72 -9.61
C GLY A 52 -1.49 -0.21 -9.28
N PRO A 53 -1.43 -1.45 -9.77
CA PRO A 53 -2.40 -2.47 -9.48
C PRO A 53 -2.16 -3.10 -8.10
N GLY A 54 -3.23 -3.64 -7.54
CA GLY A 54 -3.18 -4.40 -6.31
C GLY A 54 -4.27 -5.46 -6.23
N PHE A 55 -4.38 -6.04 -5.05
CA PHE A 55 -5.42 -7.00 -4.72
C PHE A 55 -5.87 -6.82 -3.29
N ASN A 56 -7.18 -6.90 -3.09
CA ASN A 56 -7.82 -6.76 -1.80
C ASN A 56 -8.69 -7.97 -1.51
N THR A 57 -8.60 -8.48 -0.28
CA THR A 57 -9.44 -9.56 0.23
C THR A 57 -10.05 -9.15 1.55
N ILE A 58 -11.36 -9.26 1.70
CA ILE A 58 -12.04 -8.96 2.96
C ILE A 58 -13.15 -9.95 3.25
N PHE A 59 -13.17 -10.50 4.46
CA PHE A 59 -14.36 -11.16 4.99
C PHE A 59 -15.24 -10.12 5.67
N ARG A 60 -16.31 -9.72 4.98
CA ARG A 60 -17.33 -8.84 5.52
C ARG A 60 -18.28 -9.63 6.43
N PRO A 61 -18.69 -9.10 7.59
CA PRO A 61 -19.83 -9.63 8.31
C PRO A 61 -21.06 -9.67 7.40
N ASN A 62 -21.87 -10.72 7.51
CA ASN A 62 -23.11 -10.84 6.75
C ASN A 62 -24.32 -10.63 7.65
N SER A 63 -25.38 -10.02 7.11
CA SER A 63 -26.57 -9.65 7.88
C SER A 63 -27.81 -10.35 7.36
N VAL A 64 -28.83 -10.46 8.23
CA VAL A 64 -30.19 -10.79 7.80
C VAL A 64 -30.79 -9.65 6.97
N SER A 65 -31.96 -9.90 6.37
CA SER A 65 -32.73 -8.87 5.67
C SER A 65 -33.08 -7.68 6.60
N PRO A 66 -33.03 -6.42 6.10
CA PRO A 66 -32.63 -6.02 4.75
C PRO A 66 -31.10 -6.06 4.58
N THR A 67 -30.62 -6.77 3.55
CA THR A 67 -29.21 -6.77 3.14
C THR A 67 -29.10 -6.27 1.71
N THR A 68 -28.07 -5.47 1.43
CA THR A 68 -27.72 -5.05 0.06
C THR A 68 -26.81 -6.05 -0.64
N THR A 69 -26.36 -7.08 0.07
CA THR A 69 -25.52 -8.12 -0.51
C THR A 69 -26.39 -9.12 -1.25
N THR A 70 -26.28 -9.15 -2.57
CA THR A 70 -26.98 -10.12 -3.42
C THR A 70 -26.01 -11.09 -4.07
N PHE A 71 -26.45 -12.33 -4.25
CA PHE A 71 -25.69 -13.39 -4.90
C PHE A 71 -26.42 -13.83 -6.17
N THR A 72 -25.71 -13.93 -7.29
CA THR A 72 -26.25 -14.42 -8.57
C THR A 72 -26.70 -15.87 -8.46
N ASN A 73 -25.87 -16.71 -7.85
CA ASN A 73 -26.17 -18.11 -7.57
C ASN A 73 -26.64 -18.25 -6.11
N PRO A 74 -27.73 -18.99 -5.84
CA PRO A 74 -28.19 -19.24 -4.47
C PRO A 74 -27.10 -19.87 -3.59
N VAL A 75 -26.91 -19.29 -2.41
CA VAL A 75 -25.97 -19.79 -1.40
C VAL A 75 -26.74 -20.57 -0.35
N LEU A 76 -26.33 -21.81 -0.07
CA LEU A 76 -26.97 -22.70 0.90
C LEU A 76 -25.99 -23.12 2.02
N PRO A 77 -26.38 -23.04 3.31
CA PRO A 77 -27.59 -22.38 3.83
C PRO A 77 -27.57 -20.87 3.56
N ALA A 78 -28.75 -20.25 3.52
CA ALA A 78 -28.85 -18.82 3.27
C ALA A 78 -28.08 -18.01 4.32
N PRO A 79 -27.28 -17.01 3.92
CA PRO A 79 -26.62 -16.14 4.87
C PRO A 79 -27.62 -15.37 5.76
N PRO A 80 -27.27 -15.03 7.01
CA PRO A 80 -25.97 -15.21 7.65
C PRO A 80 -25.88 -16.51 8.48
N SER A 81 -26.41 -17.63 7.98
CA SER A 81 -26.31 -18.92 8.69
C SER A 81 -24.93 -19.55 8.50
N PRO A 82 -24.33 -20.18 9.53
CA PRO A 82 -23.07 -20.92 9.37
C PRO A 82 -23.13 -21.94 8.21
N PRO A 83 -22.10 -22.04 7.36
CA PRO A 83 -20.80 -21.36 7.44
C PRO A 83 -20.78 -19.94 6.84
N ASN A 84 -21.91 -19.46 6.28
CA ASN A 84 -22.05 -18.22 5.51
C ASN A 84 -22.34 -16.97 6.37
N VAL A 85 -21.76 -16.91 7.58
CA VAL A 85 -21.83 -15.76 8.50
C VAL A 85 -21.05 -14.54 8.00
N SER A 86 -20.21 -14.73 6.98
CA SER A 86 -19.43 -13.69 6.32
C SER A 86 -19.48 -13.83 4.79
N VAL A 87 -19.11 -12.76 4.10
CA VAL A 87 -18.93 -12.71 2.65
C VAL A 87 -17.46 -12.46 2.36
N LEU A 88 -16.82 -13.34 1.60
CA LEU A 88 -15.48 -13.07 1.08
C LEU A 88 -15.60 -12.16 -0.14
N GLU A 89 -15.11 -10.94 -0.05
CA GLU A 89 -15.02 -10.04 -1.17
C GLU A 89 -13.57 -9.98 -1.67
N LEU A 90 -13.43 -10.07 -2.99
CA LEU A 90 -12.17 -10.06 -3.71
C LEU A 90 -12.21 -8.93 -4.72
N ASN A 91 -11.27 -7.99 -4.63
CA ASN A 91 -11.18 -6.89 -5.56
C ASN A 91 -9.79 -6.90 -6.23
N LEU A 92 -9.75 -6.92 -7.55
CA LEU A 92 -8.60 -6.43 -8.31
C LEU A 92 -8.63 -4.90 -8.19
N THR A 93 -7.54 -4.29 -7.75
CA THR A 93 -7.54 -2.86 -7.41
C THR A 93 -6.61 -2.05 -8.28
N GLN A 94 -6.95 -0.77 -8.45
CA GLN A 94 -6.03 0.27 -8.89
C GLN A 94 -5.87 1.27 -7.74
N GLU A 95 -4.63 1.52 -7.35
CA GLU A 95 -4.27 2.36 -6.23
C GLU A 95 -3.48 3.58 -6.68
N ASP A 96 -3.75 4.71 -6.03
CA ASP A 96 -2.93 5.91 -6.10
C ASP A 96 -2.49 6.29 -4.68
N MET A 97 -1.19 6.56 -4.51
CA MET A 97 -0.58 6.97 -3.25
C MET A 97 0.26 8.22 -3.46
N VAL A 98 -0.03 9.28 -2.71
CA VAL A 98 0.63 10.58 -2.85
C VAL A 98 1.28 10.96 -1.54
N PHE A 99 2.51 11.44 -1.60
CA PHE A 99 3.27 11.92 -0.45
C PHE A 99 3.55 13.42 -0.56
N SER A 100 3.56 14.11 0.57
CA SER A 100 3.97 15.52 0.61
C SER A 100 5.48 15.69 0.55
N GLN A 101 5.92 16.95 0.48
CA GLN A 101 7.27 17.31 0.89
C GLN A 101 7.53 16.93 2.36
N PRO A 102 8.81 16.80 2.76
CA PRO A 102 9.18 16.53 4.15
C PRO A 102 8.57 17.54 5.13
N LEU A 103 8.24 17.07 6.33
CA LEU A 103 7.73 17.92 7.41
C LEU A 103 8.83 18.80 8.02
N GLY A 104 10.10 18.38 7.93
CA GLY A 104 11.23 19.05 8.56
C GLY A 104 11.32 18.74 10.05
N LYS A 105 11.44 19.76 10.89
CA LYS A 105 11.76 19.64 12.32
C LYS A 105 10.53 19.55 13.22
N VAL A 106 9.86 18.40 13.29
CA VAL A 106 8.70 18.20 14.18
C VAL A 106 9.16 17.95 15.63
N PRO A 107 9.02 18.89 16.57
CA PRO A 107 9.48 18.68 17.94
C PRO A 107 8.53 17.74 18.70
N ASN A 108 9.08 16.89 19.55
CA ASN A 108 8.33 16.11 20.53
C ASN A 108 9.03 16.18 21.90
N ARG A 109 8.23 16.23 22.97
CA ARG A 109 8.73 16.62 24.30
C ARG A 109 9.29 15.44 25.09
N GLY A 110 10.50 15.62 25.58
CA GLY A 110 11.09 14.75 26.57
C GLY A 110 10.61 15.11 27.98
N LEU A 111 10.81 14.18 28.92
CA LEU A 111 10.52 14.39 30.34
C LEU A 111 11.75 14.04 31.18
N GLU A 112 12.05 14.88 32.17
CA GLU A 112 13.17 14.73 33.10
C GLU A 112 14.53 14.53 32.41
N GLN A 113 15.08 13.32 32.44
CA GLN A 113 16.40 13.00 31.90
C GLN A 113 16.39 12.81 30.38
N GLN A 114 15.20 12.67 29.79
CA GLN A 114 15.01 12.58 28.36
C GLN A 114 14.86 13.98 27.77
N ASN A 115 15.81 14.38 26.92
CA ASN A 115 15.68 15.61 26.13
C ASN A 115 14.58 15.47 25.08
N ASP A 116 14.12 16.61 24.58
CA ASP A 116 13.28 16.68 23.40
C ASP A 116 13.91 15.95 22.21
N ILE A 117 13.06 15.36 21.39
CA ILE A 117 13.46 14.75 20.12
C ILE A 117 12.84 15.53 18.96
N ILE A 118 13.53 15.54 17.83
CA ILE A 118 13.02 16.14 16.61
C ILE A 118 12.77 15.02 15.60
N ILE A 119 11.51 14.86 15.23
CA ILE A 119 11.01 13.87 14.28
C ILE A 119 10.97 14.53 12.90
N ASN A 120 11.23 13.77 11.84
CA ASN A 120 10.91 14.17 10.47
C ASN A 120 9.97 13.13 9.84
N GLY A 121 9.35 13.46 8.73
CA GLY A 121 8.40 12.56 8.06
C GLY A 121 7.77 13.17 6.83
N VAL A 122 6.77 12.47 6.31
CA VAL A 122 5.92 12.90 5.19
C VAL A 122 4.46 12.62 5.50
N THR A 123 3.55 13.43 4.95
CA THR A 123 2.13 13.08 4.93
C THR A 123 1.84 12.19 3.73
N TYR A 124 0.78 11.39 3.79
CA TYR A 124 0.29 10.64 2.64
C TYR A 124 -1.23 10.65 2.51
N LEU A 125 -1.68 10.38 1.27
CA LEU A 125 -3.05 10.09 0.90
C LEU A 125 -3.02 8.87 -0.01
N GLN A 126 -3.72 7.84 0.41
CA GLN A 126 -3.95 6.62 -0.36
C GLN A 126 -5.41 6.60 -0.83
N THR A 127 -5.62 6.22 -2.09
CA THR A 127 -6.96 5.95 -2.63
C THR A 127 -6.93 4.64 -3.40
N VAL A 128 -7.95 3.81 -3.20
CA VAL A 128 -8.05 2.49 -3.83
C VAL A 128 -9.39 2.38 -4.53
N ASN A 129 -9.33 2.02 -5.80
CA ASN A 129 -10.49 1.73 -6.63
C ASN A 129 -10.56 0.24 -6.91
N ASP A 130 -11.76 -0.33 -6.80
CA ASP A 130 -12.09 -1.61 -7.42
C ASP A 130 -12.16 -1.43 -8.95
N VAL A 131 -11.49 -2.32 -9.67
CA VAL A 131 -11.49 -2.43 -11.14
C VAL A 131 -11.79 -3.86 -11.59
N THR A 132 -12.39 -4.67 -10.73
CA THR A 132 -12.78 -6.06 -11.01
C THR A 132 -13.84 -6.11 -12.10
N ASN A 133 -13.56 -6.83 -13.18
CA ASN A 133 -14.52 -7.04 -14.26
C ASN A 133 -14.93 -8.52 -14.35
N THR A 134 -16.15 -8.81 -13.92
CA THR A 134 -16.69 -10.18 -13.95
C THR A 134 -16.98 -10.69 -15.36
N ALA A 135 -17.10 -9.81 -16.36
CA ALA A 135 -17.35 -10.20 -17.76
C ALA A 135 -16.08 -10.64 -18.50
N THR A 136 -14.90 -10.16 -18.07
CA THR A 136 -13.60 -10.47 -18.71
C THR A 136 -12.69 -11.31 -17.81
N GLY A 137 -12.94 -11.32 -16.49
CA GLY A 137 -12.03 -11.87 -15.50
C GLY A 137 -10.76 -11.03 -15.29
N LYS A 138 -10.76 -9.75 -15.67
CA LYS A 138 -9.59 -8.87 -15.64
C LYS A 138 -9.79 -7.64 -14.75
N ALA A 139 -8.70 -6.90 -14.54
CA ALA A 139 -8.66 -5.61 -13.86
C ALA A 139 -9.01 -4.44 -14.81
N ASP A 140 -10.05 -4.61 -15.65
CA ASP A 140 -10.47 -3.64 -16.66
C ASP A 140 -11.92 -3.16 -16.44
N GLY A 141 -12.40 -3.27 -15.19
CA GLY A 141 -13.72 -2.81 -14.76
C GLY A 141 -13.80 -1.29 -14.63
N THR A 142 -15.03 -0.78 -14.49
CA THR A 142 -15.24 0.65 -14.20
C THR A 142 -14.78 0.95 -12.77
N LYS A 143 -13.90 1.94 -12.62
CA LYS A 143 -13.34 2.33 -11.32
C LYS A 143 -14.46 2.68 -10.33
N THR A 144 -14.44 2.01 -9.17
CA THR A 144 -15.32 2.31 -8.03
C THR A 144 -14.46 2.51 -6.78
N GLY A 145 -14.52 3.68 -6.14
CA GLY A 145 -13.76 3.93 -4.92
C GLY A 145 -14.20 3.03 -3.77
N ILE A 146 -13.29 2.25 -3.19
CA ILE A 146 -13.56 1.32 -2.08
C ILE A 146 -12.78 1.66 -0.81
N HIS A 147 -11.73 2.46 -0.91
CA HIS A 147 -10.92 2.86 0.23
C HIS A 147 -10.26 4.22 -0.01
N THR A 148 -10.12 4.99 1.06
CA THR A 148 -9.17 6.11 1.14
C THR A 148 -8.59 6.16 2.54
N GLU A 149 -7.33 6.53 2.67
CA GLU A 149 -6.67 6.69 3.96
C GLU A 149 -5.71 7.87 3.87
N THR A 150 -5.57 8.62 4.97
CA THR A 150 -4.56 9.67 5.07
C THR A 150 -3.87 9.62 6.43
N GLY A 151 -2.63 10.09 6.47
CA GLY A 151 -1.90 10.25 7.71
C GLY A 151 -0.43 10.59 7.49
N PHE A 152 0.43 10.03 8.33
CA PHE A 152 1.85 10.36 8.37
C PHE A 152 2.72 9.11 8.33
N TRP A 153 3.84 9.21 7.64
CA TRP A 153 5.03 8.40 7.88
C TRP A 153 6.04 9.26 8.63
N LEU A 154 6.56 8.76 9.74
CA LEU A 154 7.52 9.47 10.60
C LEU A 154 8.77 8.62 10.79
N ASN A 155 9.92 9.29 10.77
CA ASN A 155 11.20 8.74 11.18
C ASN A 155 11.55 9.30 12.56
N VAL A 156 11.44 8.45 13.59
CA VAL A 156 11.65 8.84 14.99
C VAL A 156 13.11 8.54 15.37
N PRO A 157 13.89 9.54 15.80
CA PRO A 157 15.29 9.33 16.17
C PRO A 157 15.42 8.42 17.40
N PRO A 158 16.58 7.77 17.60
CA PRO A 158 16.80 6.91 18.76
C PRO A 158 16.70 7.68 20.08
N THR A 159 16.18 7.01 21.10
CA THR A 159 16.04 7.53 22.47
C THR A 159 16.96 6.76 23.42
N LYS A 160 17.53 7.46 24.42
CA LYS A 160 18.57 6.89 25.30
C LYS A 160 18.10 6.59 26.73
N ASN A 161 16.96 7.14 27.16
CA ASN A 161 16.54 7.06 28.56
C ASN A 161 15.18 6.36 28.72
N ASN A 162 14.12 6.89 28.12
CA ASN A 162 12.77 6.35 28.29
C ASN A 162 11.88 6.60 27.04
N PRO A 163 11.51 5.55 26.28
CA PRO A 163 12.14 4.23 26.29
C PRO A 163 13.60 4.31 25.82
N VAL A 164 14.40 3.27 26.05
CA VAL A 164 15.67 3.07 25.33
C VAL A 164 15.34 2.34 24.04
N GLU A 165 15.24 3.06 22.94
CA GLU A 165 14.82 2.51 21.65
C GLU A 165 15.69 3.04 20.52
N GLY A 166 15.95 2.18 19.53
CA GLY A 166 16.62 2.59 18.31
C GLY A 166 15.79 3.57 17.49
N ASN A 167 16.30 3.89 16.30
CA ASN A 167 15.48 4.59 15.31
C ASN A 167 14.24 3.74 14.99
N THR A 168 13.07 4.37 14.87
CA THR A 168 11.82 3.68 14.51
C THR A 168 11.09 4.41 13.38
N LEU A 169 10.40 3.63 12.56
CA LEU A 169 9.48 4.13 11.55
C LEU A 169 8.06 4.04 12.10
N VAL A 170 7.29 5.11 11.98
CA VAL A 170 5.90 5.17 12.47
C VAL A 170 4.96 5.51 11.34
N ARG A 171 3.89 4.73 11.18
CA ARG A 171 2.75 5.02 10.30
C ARG A 171 1.54 5.38 11.14
N LEU A 172 1.06 6.60 10.96
CA LEU A 172 -0.23 7.06 11.47
C LEU A 172 -1.23 7.06 10.31
N GLY A 173 -2.44 6.56 10.54
CA GLY A 173 -3.45 6.46 9.47
C GLY A 173 -4.87 6.63 10.00
N SER A 174 -5.70 7.39 9.28
CA SER A 174 -7.14 7.57 9.55
C SER A 174 -7.96 7.02 8.38
N ILE A 175 -8.86 6.08 8.68
CA ILE A 175 -9.60 5.28 7.71
C ILE A 175 -11.10 5.59 7.85
N PRO A 176 -11.81 5.97 6.76
CA PRO A 176 -13.22 6.37 6.77
C PRO A 176 -14.16 5.21 7.09
N HIS A 177 -13.65 3.98 7.16
CA HIS A 177 -14.35 2.81 7.68
C HIS A 177 -14.51 2.85 9.21
N GLY A 178 -13.96 3.86 9.88
CA GLY A 178 -14.15 4.10 11.31
C GLY A 178 -13.00 3.62 12.20
N THR A 179 -11.79 3.53 11.65
CA THR A 179 -10.59 3.08 12.36
C THR A 179 -9.47 4.11 12.21
N THR A 180 -8.66 4.28 13.25
CA THR A 180 -7.37 4.98 13.19
C THR A 180 -6.28 4.05 13.71
N ILE A 181 -5.09 4.14 13.14
CA ILE A 181 -3.93 3.31 13.47
C ILE A 181 -2.74 4.15 13.91
N ASN A 182 -1.96 3.61 14.83
CA ASN A 182 -0.58 3.99 15.10
C ASN A 182 0.25 2.70 14.99
N ALA A 183 1.04 2.57 13.93
CA ALA A 183 1.87 1.40 13.70
C ALA A 183 3.34 1.80 13.75
N GLN A 184 4.18 0.98 14.37
CA GLN A 184 5.59 1.27 14.56
C GLN A 184 6.45 0.09 14.11
N GLY A 185 7.66 0.39 13.68
CA GLY A 185 8.56 -0.58 13.07
C GLY A 185 10.01 -0.17 13.20
N LYS A 186 10.90 -1.15 12.96
CA LYS A 186 12.33 -0.90 12.89
C LYS A 186 12.71 -0.28 11.53
N PRO A 187 13.90 0.33 11.41
CA PRO A 187 14.42 0.83 10.14
C PRO A 187 14.61 -0.33 9.15
N PRO A 188 14.75 -0.06 7.84
CA PRO A 188 14.80 -1.12 6.84
C PRO A 188 16.06 -1.98 6.96
N ASN A 189 15.90 -3.25 6.60
CA ASN A 189 17.02 -4.11 6.23
C ASN A 189 17.20 -4.08 4.71
N VAL A 190 18.43 -3.89 4.25
CA VAL A 190 18.77 -3.84 2.82
C VAL A 190 19.33 -5.19 2.39
N THR A 191 18.78 -5.74 1.32
CA THR A 191 19.24 -6.99 0.69
C THR A 191 19.50 -6.77 -0.80
N GLN A 192 20.46 -7.50 -1.35
CA GLN A 192 20.68 -7.54 -2.80
C GLN A 192 19.64 -8.45 -3.46
N GLY A 193 19.10 -8.03 -4.59
CA GLY A 193 18.09 -8.77 -5.33
C GLY A 193 16.65 -8.56 -4.84
N ALA A 194 15.74 -9.35 -5.41
CA ALA A 194 14.33 -9.41 -5.01
C ALA A 194 14.16 -9.90 -3.57
N PRO A 195 13.14 -9.42 -2.82
CA PRO A 195 12.92 -9.84 -1.45
C PRO A 195 12.38 -11.27 -1.35
N ASP A 196 12.69 -11.94 -0.25
CA ASP A 196 11.94 -13.12 0.18
C ASP A 196 10.64 -12.67 0.86
N ILE A 197 9.50 -13.00 0.25
CA ILE A 197 8.18 -12.65 0.75
C ILE A 197 7.46 -13.92 1.22
N GLY A 198 7.43 -14.11 2.54
CA GLY A 198 6.71 -15.23 3.15
C GLY A 198 5.19 -15.16 2.93
N PRO A 199 4.49 -16.30 3.02
CA PRO A 199 3.05 -16.37 2.77
C PRO A 199 2.23 -15.53 3.75
N ARG A 200 1.05 -15.08 3.30
CA ARG A 200 0.04 -14.39 4.11
C ARG A 200 -1.34 -15.00 3.82
N PRO A 201 -1.70 -16.11 4.50
CA PRO A 201 -2.98 -16.76 4.27
C PRO A 201 -4.15 -15.91 4.79
N ILE A 202 -5.29 -16.00 4.12
CA ILE A 202 -6.51 -15.25 4.49
C ILE A 202 -7.48 -16.07 5.37
N THR A 203 -7.11 -17.31 5.72
CA THR A 203 -7.98 -18.21 6.48
C THR A 203 -8.23 -17.65 7.90
N PRO A 204 -9.49 -17.50 8.32
CA PRO A 204 -9.80 -17.01 9.66
C PRO A 204 -9.43 -18.06 10.72
N PHE A 205 -9.28 -17.63 11.96
CA PHE A 205 -8.91 -18.48 13.08
C PHE A 205 -9.66 -18.07 14.36
N VAL A 206 -9.69 -18.95 15.36
CA VAL A 206 -10.36 -18.66 16.64
C VAL A 206 -9.65 -17.50 17.35
N ILE A 207 -10.39 -16.53 17.88
CA ILE A 207 -9.81 -15.39 18.60
C ILE A 207 -8.88 -15.89 19.72
N GLY A 208 -7.63 -15.42 19.71
CA GLY A 208 -6.61 -15.81 20.68
C GLY A 208 -5.89 -17.13 20.39
N ASP A 209 -6.29 -17.86 19.34
CA ASP A 209 -5.66 -19.12 18.93
C ASP A 209 -5.44 -19.15 17.40
N LYS A 210 -4.30 -18.58 16.97
CA LYS A 210 -3.90 -18.52 15.56
C LYS A 210 -3.68 -19.89 14.92
N GLY A 211 -3.45 -20.95 15.71
CA GLY A 211 -3.29 -22.32 15.22
C GLY A 211 -4.62 -22.97 14.82
N ASN A 212 -5.73 -22.53 15.42
CA ASN A 212 -7.06 -23.07 15.18
C ASN A 212 -7.77 -22.35 14.01
N THR A 213 -7.32 -22.67 12.80
CA THR A 213 -7.85 -22.10 11.55
C THR A 213 -9.21 -22.69 11.15
N GLN A 214 -10.02 -21.90 10.44
CA GLN A 214 -11.42 -22.17 10.12
C GLN A 214 -11.70 -21.92 8.63
N VAL A 215 -11.29 -22.86 7.78
CA VAL A 215 -11.47 -22.77 6.32
C VAL A 215 -12.94 -22.58 5.94
N LYS A 216 -13.21 -21.64 5.03
CA LYS A 216 -14.56 -21.35 4.52
C LYS A 216 -14.74 -21.86 3.10
N PRO A 217 -15.94 -22.35 2.73
CA PRO A 217 -16.22 -22.76 1.35
C PRO A 217 -15.95 -21.65 0.32
N SER A 218 -16.14 -20.39 0.69
CA SER A 218 -15.81 -19.23 -0.16
C SER A 218 -14.33 -19.12 -0.53
N GLN A 219 -13.43 -19.83 0.15
CA GLN A 219 -12.00 -19.87 -0.20
C GLN A 219 -11.68 -20.90 -1.30
N THR A 220 -12.65 -21.71 -1.76
CA THR A 220 -12.45 -22.63 -2.87
C THR A 220 -12.83 -21.96 -4.19
N ALA A 221 -11.84 -21.71 -5.06
CA ALA A 221 -11.99 -20.93 -6.28
C ALA A 221 -12.99 -21.54 -7.27
N SER A 222 -13.02 -22.87 -7.38
CA SER A 222 -13.87 -23.61 -8.31
C SER A 222 -15.36 -23.64 -7.92
N LEU A 223 -15.72 -23.30 -6.67
CA LEU A 223 -17.11 -23.24 -6.23
C LEU A 223 -17.74 -21.90 -6.60
N ASN A 224 -18.82 -21.91 -7.37
CA ASN A 224 -19.49 -20.70 -7.87
C ASN A 224 -20.78 -20.31 -7.10
N ASN A 225 -21.11 -21.02 -6.02
CA ASN A 225 -22.33 -20.85 -5.24
C ASN A 225 -22.03 -20.62 -3.74
N THR A 226 -20.95 -19.90 -3.46
CA THR A 226 -20.50 -19.57 -2.10
C THR A 226 -20.84 -18.13 -1.75
N ALA A 227 -20.79 -17.77 -0.47
CA ALA A 227 -20.85 -16.38 -0.01
C ALA A 227 -19.54 -15.64 -0.35
N ARG A 228 -19.29 -15.44 -1.64
CA ARG A 228 -18.12 -14.73 -2.19
C ARG A 228 -18.56 -13.75 -3.28
N LEU A 229 -17.87 -12.62 -3.39
CA LEU A 229 -18.00 -11.68 -4.49
C LEU A 229 -16.61 -11.44 -5.11
N PRO A 230 -16.40 -11.71 -6.42
CA PRO A 230 -17.30 -12.41 -7.34
C PRO A 230 -17.54 -13.89 -6.98
N GLN A 231 -18.75 -14.40 -7.29
CA GLN A 231 -19.09 -15.81 -7.05
C GLN A 231 -18.40 -16.75 -8.04
N ASP A 232 -18.52 -16.50 -9.34
CA ASP A 232 -17.89 -17.33 -10.37
C ASP A 232 -16.50 -16.78 -10.73
N LEU A 233 -15.47 -17.58 -10.47
CA LEU A 233 -14.08 -17.23 -10.75
C LEU A 233 -13.57 -17.86 -12.03
N THR A 234 -14.40 -18.54 -12.83
CA THR A 234 -13.98 -19.29 -14.03
C THR A 234 -13.15 -18.43 -14.99
N LEU A 235 -13.62 -17.23 -15.34
CA LEU A 235 -12.89 -16.31 -16.21
C LEU A 235 -11.61 -15.78 -15.55
N PHE A 236 -11.65 -15.50 -14.24
CA PHE A 236 -10.48 -15.03 -13.50
C PHE A 236 -9.37 -16.09 -13.44
N ILE A 237 -9.74 -17.36 -13.25
CA ILE A 237 -8.83 -18.49 -13.27
C ILE A 237 -8.21 -18.63 -14.67
N GLN A 238 -9.02 -18.51 -15.73
CA GLN A 238 -8.53 -18.54 -17.11
C GLN A 238 -7.54 -17.41 -17.42
N GLN A 239 -7.76 -16.21 -16.87
CA GLN A 239 -6.87 -15.05 -17.04
C GLN A 239 -5.70 -15.04 -16.07
N GLY A 240 -5.67 -15.92 -15.05
CA GLY A 240 -4.63 -15.94 -14.02
C GLY A 240 -4.73 -14.79 -13.00
N THR A 241 -5.83 -14.04 -12.96
CA THR A 241 -5.98 -12.84 -12.12
C THR A 241 -6.48 -13.16 -10.72
N ILE A 242 -7.33 -14.19 -10.55
CA ILE A 242 -7.74 -14.75 -9.27
C ILE A 242 -7.77 -16.28 -9.42
N THR A 243 -6.80 -16.95 -8.82
CA THR A 243 -6.63 -18.41 -8.86
C THR A 243 -6.73 -19.01 -7.46
N GLN A 244 -6.80 -20.33 -7.34
CA GLN A 244 -6.73 -20.99 -6.02
C GLN A 244 -5.43 -20.64 -5.28
N ALA A 245 -4.29 -20.61 -5.99
CA ALA A 245 -3.00 -20.24 -5.39
C ALA A 245 -3.02 -18.81 -4.83
N ILE A 246 -3.66 -17.86 -5.53
CA ILE A 246 -3.84 -16.49 -5.05
C ILE A 246 -4.80 -16.44 -3.85
N LEU A 247 -5.86 -17.24 -3.82
CA LEU A 247 -6.75 -17.30 -2.65
C LEU A 247 -6.09 -17.92 -1.42
N ASP A 248 -5.27 -18.95 -1.61
CA ASP A 248 -4.53 -19.60 -0.53
C ASP A 248 -3.45 -18.65 0.02
N ASN A 249 -2.80 -17.90 -0.87
CA ASN A 249 -1.76 -16.94 -0.54
C ASN A 249 -1.70 -15.78 -1.55
N PRO A 250 -2.32 -14.63 -1.26
CA PRO A 250 -2.35 -13.50 -2.18
C PRO A 250 -0.97 -12.93 -2.53
N ILE A 251 0.04 -13.15 -1.68
CA ILE A 251 1.44 -12.77 -1.92
C ILE A 251 1.97 -13.30 -3.25
N GLN A 252 1.40 -14.38 -3.79
CA GLN A 252 1.74 -14.89 -5.11
C GLN A 252 1.73 -13.79 -6.20
N ILE A 253 0.85 -12.80 -6.10
CA ILE A 253 0.78 -11.67 -7.02
C ILE A 253 2.08 -10.85 -7.03
N LEU A 254 2.63 -10.53 -5.85
CA LEU A 254 3.89 -9.79 -5.73
C LEU A 254 5.06 -10.63 -6.25
N LEU A 255 5.10 -11.92 -5.91
CA LEU A 255 6.14 -12.84 -6.38
C LEU A 255 6.12 -13.01 -7.92
N ASP A 256 4.93 -13.05 -8.51
CA ASP A 256 4.76 -13.13 -9.96
C ASP A 256 5.24 -11.87 -10.68
N ILE A 257 4.99 -10.69 -10.12
CA ILE A 257 5.55 -9.42 -10.59
C ILE A 257 7.08 -9.45 -10.47
N ASN A 258 7.62 -9.80 -9.31
CA ASN A 258 9.06 -9.78 -9.05
C ASN A 258 9.83 -10.74 -9.98
N SER A 259 9.23 -11.88 -10.33
CA SER A 259 9.82 -12.84 -11.27
C SER A 259 10.03 -12.29 -12.70
N GLN A 260 9.35 -11.20 -13.05
CA GLN A 260 9.41 -10.56 -14.37
C GLN A 260 10.40 -9.39 -14.42
N LEU A 261 10.92 -8.96 -13.27
CA LEU A 261 11.76 -7.78 -13.11
C LEU A 261 13.20 -8.17 -12.76
N ASN A 262 14.13 -7.24 -12.98
CA ASN A 262 15.51 -7.35 -12.52
C ASN A 262 15.71 -6.41 -11.33
N ILE A 263 15.22 -6.85 -10.18
CA ILE A 263 15.38 -6.17 -8.89
C ILE A 263 16.83 -6.38 -8.44
N THR A 264 17.57 -5.30 -8.25
CA THR A 264 18.99 -5.35 -7.87
C THR A 264 19.19 -5.14 -6.38
N GLU A 265 18.27 -4.43 -5.71
CA GLU A 265 18.33 -4.14 -4.29
C GLU A 265 16.93 -3.95 -3.73
N THR A 266 16.71 -4.37 -2.49
CA THR A 266 15.45 -4.20 -1.77
C THR A 266 15.69 -3.71 -0.35
N SER A 267 15.04 -2.61 0.02
CA SER A 267 14.93 -2.15 1.42
C SER A 267 13.61 -2.61 2.01
N THR A 268 13.65 -3.45 3.04
CA THR A 268 12.47 -4.07 3.65
C THR A 268 12.25 -3.55 5.07
N PHE A 269 11.05 -3.07 5.38
CA PHE A 269 10.65 -2.74 6.75
C PHE A 269 9.21 -3.15 7.03
N THR A 270 8.88 -3.38 8.30
CA THR A 270 7.53 -3.73 8.75
C THR A 270 7.12 -2.80 9.88
N VAL A 271 5.90 -2.29 9.81
CA VAL A 271 5.24 -1.58 10.92
C VAL A 271 4.07 -2.41 11.43
N SER A 272 3.85 -2.38 12.74
CA SER A 272 2.75 -3.06 13.40
C SER A 272 2.09 -2.16 14.43
N THR A 273 0.78 -2.30 14.60
CA THR A 273 0.05 -1.69 15.73
C THR A 273 0.28 -2.41 17.06
N GLN A 274 1.05 -3.49 17.07
CA GLN A 274 1.47 -4.26 18.24
C GLN A 274 3.01 -4.30 18.27
N PHE A 275 3.64 -3.14 18.45
CA PHE A 275 5.10 -3.04 18.46
C PHE A 275 5.68 -3.63 19.76
N ASP A 276 6.76 -4.40 19.64
CA ASP A 276 7.36 -5.20 20.71
C ASP A 276 8.90 -5.18 20.57
N PRO A 277 9.69 -5.18 21.66
CA PRO A 277 9.29 -5.22 23.09
C PRO A 277 8.88 -3.88 23.69
N THR A 278 9.12 -2.78 22.99
CA THR A 278 8.83 -1.44 23.50
C THR A 278 7.34 -1.13 23.30
N PRO A 279 6.60 -0.76 24.35
CA PRO A 279 5.20 -0.40 24.23
C PRO A 279 5.00 0.80 23.29
N GLY A 280 4.14 0.64 22.30
CA GLY A 280 3.80 1.67 21.33
C GLY A 280 2.83 1.16 20.27
N GLY A 281 2.08 2.07 19.66
CA GLY A 281 1.10 1.74 18.62
C GLY A 281 -0.30 1.39 19.14
N GLY A 282 -1.17 1.02 18.22
CA GLY A 282 -2.52 0.57 18.51
C GLY A 282 -3.51 0.81 17.36
N THR A 283 -4.73 0.32 17.57
CA THR A 283 -5.90 0.60 16.74
C THR A 283 -6.96 1.29 17.62
N ALA A 284 -7.71 2.23 17.03
CA ALA A 284 -8.86 2.85 17.66
C ALA A 284 -10.05 2.76 16.72
N ASN A 285 -11.17 2.22 17.19
CA ASN A 285 -12.35 1.95 16.38
C ASN A 285 -13.57 2.74 16.88
N ILE A 286 -14.46 3.12 15.97
CA ILE A 286 -15.77 3.66 16.32
C ILE A 286 -16.65 2.60 16.99
N ALA A 287 -17.64 3.05 17.77
CA ALA A 287 -18.55 2.18 18.52
C ALA A 287 -19.26 1.13 17.65
N PHE A 288 -19.58 1.46 16.39
CA PHE A 288 -20.21 0.51 15.47
C PHE A 288 -19.34 -0.74 15.25
N LEU A 289 -18.04 -0.58 15.05
CA LEU A 289 -17.13 -1.71 14.81
C LEU A 289 -16.92 -2.54 16.08
N VAL A 290 -16.77 -1.87 17.23
CA VAL A 290 -16.56 -2.50 18.55
C VAL A 290 -17.79 -3.29 19.00
N GLY A 291 -18.99 -2.81 18.66
CA GLY A 291 -20.25 -3.42 19.08
C GLY A 291 -20.53 -3.25 20.58
N ALA A 292 -21.68 -3.76 21.01
CA ALA A 292 -22.05 -3.79 22.43
C ALA A 292 -21.42 -5.01 23.11
N SER A 293 -21.00 -4.88 24.37
CA SER A 293 -20.34 -5.95 25.13
C SER A 293 -21.14 -7.27 25.17
N SER A 294 -22.48 -7.18 25.18
CA SER A 294 -23.37 -8.35 25.21
C SER A 294 -23.57 -9.04 23.85
N GLN A 295 -23.20 -8.40 22.74
CA GLN A 295 -23.41 -8.92 21.37
C GLN A 295 -22.10 -9.20 20.63
N GLY A 296 -20.99 -8.69 21.16
CA GLY A 296 -19.70 -8.76 20.50
C GLY A 296 -19.57 -7.74 19.35
N PRO A 297 -18.41 -7.74 18.68
CA PRO A 297 -18.09 -6.76 17.65
C PRO A 297 -18.76 -7.05 16.31
N ASN A 298 -19.10 -5.98 15.58
CA ASN A 298 -19.51 -6.10 14.18
C ASN A 298 -18.29 -6.40 13.29
N ALA A 299 -17.17 -5.70 13.48
CA ALA A 299 -15.90 -5.92 12.75
C ALA A 299 -14.76 -5.15 13.43
N ASN A 300 -14.40 -5.51 14.67
CA ASN A 300 -13.43 -4.76 15.45
C ASN A 300 -12.01 -5.01 14.92
N ALA A 301 -11.34 -4.00 14.37
CA ALA A 301 -9.94 -4.10 13.97
C ALA A 301 -9.05 -4.15 15.20
N VAL A 302 -8.33 -5.24 15.42
CA VAL A 302 -7.53 -5.45 16.66
C VAL A 302 -6.03 -5.33 16.43
N GLN A 303 -5.58 -5.53 15.20
CA GLN A 303 -4.18 -5.42 14.82
C GLN A 303 -4.07 -5.13 13.33
N MET A 304 -3.05 -4.36 12.96
CA MET A 304 -2.58 -4.23 11.59
C MET A 304 -1.07 -4.47 11.56
N ASP A 305 -0.64 -5.30 10.62
CA ASP A 305 0.76 -5.44 10.23
C ASP A 305 0.92 -5.04 8.76
N SER A 306 1.93 -4.23 8.45
CA SER A 306 2.25 -3.84 7.07
C SER A 306 3.73 -3.93 6.81
N THR A 307 4.10 -4.70 5.80
CA THR A 307 5.48 -4.80 5.30
C THR A 307 5.58 -4.04 3.99
N PHE A 308 6.63 -3.23 3.85
CA PHE A 308 6.99 -2.49 2.64
C PHE A 308 8.32 -2.99 2.09
N TRP A 309 8.41 -3.04 0.77
CA TRP A 309 9.61 -3.32 0.00
C TRP A 309 9.83 -2.17 -0.97
N VAL A 310 10.91 -1.41 -0.74
CA VAL A 310 11.36 -0.36 -1.65
C VAL A 310 12.47 -0.94 -2.50
N GLU A 311 12.21 -1.10 -3.78
CA GLU A 311 13.03 -1.91 -4.68
C GLU A 311 13.66 -1.04 -5.76
N THR A 312 14.94 -1.30 -6.06
CA THR A 312 15.62 -0.72 -7.23
C THR A 312 15.57 -1.72 -8.37
N ILE A 313 14.95 -1.33 -9.49
CA ILE A 313 14.85 -2.14 -10.70
C ILE A 313 15.82 -1.59 -11.73
N LYS A 314 16.61 -2.47 -12.35
CA LYS A 314 17.43 -2.16 -13.52
C LYS A 314 16.78 -2.70 -14.78
N SER A 315 16.56 -1.85 -15.77
CA SER A 315 15.97 -2.22 -17.06
C SER A 315 16.56 -1.37 -18.19
N GLU A 316 15.93 -1.42 -19.36
CA GLU A 316 16.30 -0.70 -20.56
C GLU A 316 15.05 -0.14 -21.24
N ILE A 317 15.18 1.04 -21.86
CA ILE A 317 14.17 1.62 -22.77
C ILE A 317 14.75 1.69 -24.18
N THR A 318 13.91 1.58 -25.21
CA THR A 318 14.36 1.64 -26.61
C THR A 318 13.72 2.81 -27.34
N VAL A 319 14.55 3.73 -27.82
CA VAL A 319 14.16 4.78 -28.76
C VAL A 319 14.23 4.19 -30.17
N GLN A 320 13.09 4.06 -30.86
CA GLN A 320 13.05 3.48 -32.21
C GLN A 320 13.36 4.50 -33.30
N ASN A 321 12.62 5.61 -33.33
CA ASN A 321 12.89 6.73 -34.23
C ASN A 321 12.48 8.00 -33.49
N TYR A 322 13.21 9.09 -33.73
CA TYR A 322 12.92 10.38 -33.13
C TYR A 322 13.09 11.50 -34.14
N THR A 323 12.08 12.37 -34.23
CA THR A 323 12.18 13.66 -34.91
C THR A 323 12.18 14.75 -33.84
N PRO A 324 13.13 15.70 -33.86
CA PRO A 324 13.23 16.76 -32.85
C PRO A 324 11.92 17.48 -32.60
N GLY A 325 11.58 17.66 -31.32
CA GLY A 325 10.36 18.34 -30.91
C GLY A 325 9.99 18.07 -29.46
N LYS A 326 9.07 17.14 -29.24
CA LYS A 326 8.58 16.79 -27.89
C LYS A 326 9.38 15.62 -27.30
N PRO A 327 9.40 15.46 -25.96
CA PRO A 327 9.95 14.26 -25.34
C PRO A 327 9.21 12.99 -25.80
N LEU A 328 9.93 11.87 -25.87
CA LEU A 328 9.36 10.54 -26.02
C LEU A 328 8.98 9.98 -24.65
N LEU A 329 7.80 9.37 -24.56
CA LEU A 329 7.35 8.64 -23.39
C LEU A 329 7.50 7.14 -23.64
N LEU A 330 8.38 6.49 -22.87
CA LEU A 330 8.79 5.10 -23.08
C LEU A 330 8.58 4.28 -21.81
N GLN A 331 8.23 3.00 -21.98
CA GLN A 331 8.19 2.05 -20.87
C GLN A 331 9.44 1.17 -20.87
N PRO A 332 9.97 0.82 -19.70
CA PRO A 332 11.09 -0.10 -19.59
C PRO A 332 10.70 -1.51 -20.04
N ALA A 333 11.69 -2.25 -20.55
CA ALA A 333 11.53 -3.67 -20.83
C ALA A 333 11.30 -4.49 -19.55
N TYR A 334 10.66 -5.64 -19.68
CA TYR A 334 10.52 -6.63 -18.62
C TYR A 334 10.49 -8.04 -19.23
N LYS A 335 10.72 -9.05 -18.40
CA LYS A 335 10.65 -10.45 -18.84
C LYS A 335 9.18 -10.88 -18.86
N GLN A 336 8.66 -11.22 -20.03
CA GLN A 336 7.29 -11.74 -20.12
C GLN A 336 7.20 -13.13 -19.46
N GLY A 337 6.31 -13.27 -18.48
CA GLY A 337 5.93 -14.56 -17.91
C GLY A 337 4.72 -15.16 -18.64
N GLN A 338 4.77 -16.45 -18.98
CA GLN A 338 3.58 -17.15 -19.48
C GLN A 338 2.49 -17.14 -18.39
N ALA A 339 1.26 -16.77 -18.77
CA ALA A 339 0.10 -16.73 -17.88
C ALA A 339 0.25 -15.87 -16.60
N LYS A 340 1.15 -14.88 -16.62
CA LYS A 340 1.29 -13.88 -15.55
C LYS A 340 0.79 -12.52 -16.02
N THR A 341 0.15 -11.79 -15.11
CA THR A 341 -0.20 -10.39 -15.35
C THR A 341 1.10 -9.59 -15.54
N PRO A 342 1.18 -8.69 -16.55
CA PRO A 342 2.32 -7.79 -16.69
C PRO A 342 2.56 -6.95 -15.43
N PRO A 343 3.82 -6.68 -15.06
CA PRO A 343 4.12 -5.78 -13.95
C PRO A 343 3.68 -4.34 -14.30
N PRO A 344 3.32 -3.50 -13.31
CA PRO A 344 3.23 -2.07 -13.55
C PRO A 344 4.61 -1.53 -13.94
N LEU A 345 4.64 -0.60 -14.90
CA LEU A 345 5.88 -0.01 -15.39
C LEU A 345 5.78 1.51 -15.30
N PRO A 346 6.82 2.21 -14.80
CA PRO A 346 6.86 3.66 -14.89
C PRO A 346 6.97 4.10 -16.34
N THR A 347 6.68 5.39 -16.56
CA THR A 347 6.98 6.05 -17.83
C THR A 347 8.30 6.79 -17.72
N PHE A 348 9.15 6.71 -18.73
CA PHE A 348 10.36 7.52 -18.87
C PHE A 348 10.14 8.60 -19.92
N SER A 349 10.59 9.81 -19.63
CA SER A 349 10.63 10.94 -20.57
C SER A 349 12.06 11.10 -21.09
N VAL A 350 12.24 11.04 -22.41
CA VAL A 350 13.54 11.14 -23.06
C VAL A 350 13.48 12.17 -24.17
N THR A 351 14.43 13.11 -24.17
CA THR A 351 14.57 14.10 -25.25
C THR A 351 15.94 13.95 -25.92
N PRO A 352 16.03 13.22 -27.05
CA PRO A 352 17.27 13.15 -27.81
C PRO A 352 17.68 14.54 -28.33
N PRO A 353 18.99 14.88 -28.37
CA PRO A 353 19.47 16.19 -28.80
C PRO A 353 19.34 16.44 -30.31
N GLY A 354 19.04 15.38 -31.09
CA GLY A 354 18.89 15.42 -32.54
C GLY A 354 18.06 14.24 -33.04
N PRO A 355 17.84 14.10 -34.35
CA PRO A 355 17.07 13.00 -34.91
C PRO A 355 17.73 11.65 -34.59
N VAL A 356 16.90 10.63 -34.33
CA VAL A 356 17.32 9.24 -34.11
C VAL A 356 16.68 8.38 -35.17
N THR A 357 17.49 7.59 -35.88
CA THR A 357 17.04 6.62 -36.87
C THR A 357 17.45 5.22 -36.44
N GLY A 358 16.48 4.34 -36.22
CA GLY A 358 16.71 2.97 -35.78
C GLY A 358 16.87 2.82 -34.25
N PRO A 359 16.83 1.58 -33.76
CA PRO A 359 16.75 1.29 -32.33
C PRO A 359 18.02 1.72 -31.59
N LYS A 360 17.85 2.56 -30.57
CA LYS A 360 18.89 2.85 -29.57
C LYS A 360 18.35 2.52 -28.17
N THR A 361 19.05 1.63 -27.49
CA THR A 361 18.74 1.19 -26.12
C THR A 361 19.45 2.07 -25.10
N ILE A 362 18.73 2.44 -24.04
CA ILE A 362 19.23 3.25 -22.94
C ILE A 362 19.01 2.46 -21.65
N PRO A 363 20.08 2.16 -20.88
CA PRO A 363 19.92 1.53 -19.56
C PRO A 363 19.27 2.52 -18.60
N VAL A 364 18.32 2.04 -17.81
CA VAL A 364 17.59 2.84 -16.83
C VAL A 364 17.47 2.12 -15.51
N THR A 365 17.34 2.90 -14.44
CA THR A 365 16.97 2.40 -13.12
C THR A 365 15.74 3.16 -12.64
N TYR A 366 14.89 2.50 -11.85
CA TYR A 366 13.76 3.14 -11.20
C TYR A 366 13.43 2.46 -9.87
N THR A 367 12.73 3.21 -9.03
CA THR A 367 12.20 2.72 -7.75
C THR A 367 10.80 2.17 -7.94
N GLN A 368 10.52 1.04 -7.32
CA GLN A 368 9.19 0.46 -7.14
C GLN A 368 8.91 0.36 -5.63
N ILE A 369 7.65 0.51 -5.25
CA ILE A 369 7.20 0.24 -3.88
C ILE A 369 6.20 -0.90 -3.94
N GLN A 370 6.50 -2.00 -3.26
CA GLN A 370 5.52 -3.03 -2.94
C GLN A 370 5.14 -2.95 -1.48
N TYR A 371 3.90 -3.31 -1.16
CA TYR A 371 3.49 -3.54 0.21
C TYR A 371 2.53 -4.71 0.33
N SER A 372 2.49 -5.30 1.51
CA SER A 372 1.41 -6.15 1.96
C SER A 372 0.97 -5.70 3.34
N GLN A 373 -0.34 -5.56 3.52
CA GLN A 373 -0.96 -5.16 4.78
C GLN A 373 -1.99 -6.21 5.17
N THR A 374 -1.95 -6.67 6.41
CA THR A 374 -2.98 -7.53 6.99
C THR A 374 -3.59 -6.84 8.19
N VAL A 375 -4.89 -6.59 8.11
CA VAL A 375 -5.70 -6.13 9.24
C VAL A 375 -6.45 -7.33 9.81
N PHE A 376 -6.35 -7.55 11.11
CA PHE A 376 -7.08 -8.59 11.81
C PHE A 376 -8.38 -8.01 12.36
N LEU A 377 -9.51 -8.48 11.83
CA LEU A 377 -10.85 -8.08 12.26
C LEU A 377 -11.45 -9.17 13.16
N ASN A 378 -11.95 -8.80 14.33
CA ASN A 378 -12.67 -9.72 15.21
C ASN A 378 -14.18 -9.54 15.05
N PHE A 379 -14.86 -10.64 14.72
CA PHE A 379 -16.33 -10.77 14.79
C PHE A 379 -16.73 -12.24 14.74
N ASN A 380 -17.91 -12.55 15.29
CA ASN A 380 -18.47 -13.91 15.30
C ASN A 380 -17.48 -14.97 15.85
N GLY A 381 -16.77 -14.65 16.93
CA GLY A 381 -15.83 -15.54 17.62
C GLY A 381 -14.53 -15.87 16.87
N LEU A 382 -14.32 -15.28 15.68
CA LEU A 382 -13.14 -15.49 14.86
C LEU A 382 -12.36 -14.19 14.64
N THR A 383 -11.07 -14.34 14.41
CA THR A 383 -10.22 -13.33 13.81
C THR A 383 -10.15 -13.60 12.30
N TRP A 384 -10.46 -12.57 11.52
CA TRP A 384 -10.54 -12.59 10.07
C TRP A 384 -9.42 -11.74 9.48
N PRO A 385 -8.42 -12.35 8.83
CA PRO A 385 -7.42 -11.61 8.09
C PRO A 385 -8.04 -10.89 6.89
N HIS A 386 -7.91 -9.57 6.87
CA HIS A 386 -8.20 -8.70 5.74
C HIS A 386 -6.87 -8.29 5.12
N LEU A 387 -6.56 -8.82 3.94
CA LEU A 387 -5.28 -8.59 3.29
C LEU A 387 -5.42 -7.70 2.06
N SER A 388 -4.56 -6.69 1.99
CA SER A 388 -4.36 -5.84 0.82
C SER A 388 -2.89 -5.84 0.43
N LEU A 389 -2.60 -5.83 -0.87
CA LEU A 389 -1.26 -5.68 -1.41
C LEU A 389 -1.29 -4.86 -2.69
N ALA A 390 -0.18 -4.22 -3.03
CA ALA A 390 -0.02 -3.53 -4.30
C ALA A 390 1.45 -3.49 -4.74
N THR A 391 1.63 -3.25 -6.04
CA THR A 391 2.91 -2.83 -6.61
C THR A 391 2.72 -1.44 -7.21
N LEU A 392 3.48 -0.47 -6.73
CA LEU A 392 3.35 0.93 -7.10
C LEU A 392 4.63 1.42 -7.81
N VAL A 393 4.43 2.19 -8.88
CA VAL A 393 5.50 2.86 -9.63
C VAL A 393 5.24 4.37 -9.64
N PRO A 394 6.26 5.21 -9.91
CA PRO A 394 6.05 6.64 -10.07
C PRO A 394 4.99 6.94 -11.13
N SER A 395 3.99 7.73 -10.76
CA SER A 395 2.91 8.15 -11.67
C SER A 395 3.36 9.22 -12.67
N GLN A 396 4.44 9.94 -12.33
CA GLN A 396 5.02 10.97 -13.19
C GLN A 396 6.14 10.37 -14.04
N PRO A 397 6.33 10.86 -15.27
CA PRO A 397 7.47 10.46 -16.08
C PRO A 397 8.80 10.72 -15.38
N ILE A 398 9.69 9.73 -15.41
CA ILE A 398 11.07 9.85 -14.93
C ILE A 398 11.90 10.41 -16.09
N GLU A 399 12.49 11.60 -15.90
CA GLU A 399 13.38 12.19 -16.91
C GLU A 399 14.68 11.39 -17.01
N VAL A 400 15.09 11.07 -18.23
CA VAL A 400 16.34 10.36 -18.53
C VAL A 400 17.11 11.10 -19.60
N ASP A 401 18.37 11.36 -19.29
CA ASP A 401 19.30 11.95 -20.24
C ASP A 401 19.55 10.99 -21.40
N TYR A 402 19.51 11.53 -22.62
CA TYR A 402 19.89 10.77 -23.79
C TYR A 402 21.42 10.72 -23.88
N PRO A 403 22.05 9.54 -23.78
CA PRO A 403 23.50 9.46 -23.77
C PRO A 403 24.07 9.99 -25.08
N SER A 404 24.97 10.97 -24.97
CA SER A 404 25.84 11.40 -26.06
C SER A 404 26.65 10.19 -26.51
N SER A 405 26.56 9.89 -27.81
CA SER A 405 27.27 8.79 -28.48
C SER A 405 28.77 8.78 -28.16
#